data_AF-A0A954EYV3-F1
#
_entry.id   AF-A0A954EYV3-F1
#
_cell.length_a   1.000
_cell.length_b   1.000
_cell.length_c   1.000
_cell.angle_alpha   90.00
_cell.angle_beta   90.00
_cell.angle_gamma   90.00
#
_symmetry.space_group_name_H-M   'P 1'
#
loop_
_entity.id
_entity.type
_entity.pdbx_description
1 polymer ?
#
loop_
_entity_poly.entity_id
_entity_poly.type
_entity_poly.pdbx_seq_one_letter_code
_entity_poly.pdbx_strand_id
1 'polypeptide(L)'
;MDLPTFRYHPDPLASGAIKKESGICACCGKHADYMYVASAYSSHDLRGKLCPWCIADGSAHDKFDVEFSDSVPLSDDGIPEHIIEEVVQRTPGFISWQQEV
;
A
#
# COMPACT_ATOMS: atom_id res chain seq x y z
N MET A 1 12.80 0.08 -14.95
CA MET A 1 11.70 -0.71 -14.39
C MET A 1 10.69 0.31 -13.93
N ASP A 2 9.50 0.32 -14.53
CA ASP A 2 8.49 1.34 -14.22
C ASP A 2 7.68 0.92 -12.99
N LEU A 3 7.21 1.91 -12.22
CA LEU A 3 6.34 1.67 -11.08
C LEU A 3 4.99 1.11 -11.55
N PRO A 4 4.34 0.27 -10.73
CA PRO A 4 2.98 -0.16 -11.02
C PRO A 4 2.03 1.04 -11.00
N THR A 5 1.00 0.96 -11.85
CA THR A 5 -0.07 1.97 -11.91
C THR A 5 -1.15 1.61 -10.90
N PHE A 6 -1.51 2.56 -10.04
CA PHE A 6 -2.62 2.40 -9.09
C PHE A 6 -3.79 3.28 -9.50
N ARG A 7 -4.95 2.66 -9.76
CA ARG A 7 -6.16 3.38 -10.23
C ARG A 7 -6.62 4.45 -9.25
N TYR A 8 -6.55 4.14 -7.95
CA TYR A 8 -7.02 5.03 -6.88
C TYR A 8 -5.90 5.82 -6.20
N HIS A 9 -4.65 5.67 -6.68
CA HIS A 9 -3.52 6.51 -6.27
C HIS A 9 -2.59 6.78 -7.47
N PRO A 10 -2.93 7.73 -8.36
CA PRO A 10 -2.27 7.88 -9.65
C PRO A 10 -0.80 8.34 -9.57
N ASP A 11 -0.41 9.06 -8.52
CA ASP A 11 0.99 9.48 -8.32
C ASP A 11 1.47 9.24 -6.86
N PRO A 12 1.87 7.99 -6.54
CA PRO A 12 2.32 7.61 -5.20
C PRO A 12 3.75 8.07 -4.88
N LEU A 13 4.50 8.55 -5.87
CA LEU A 13 5.78 9.21 -5.66
C LEU A 13 5.56 10.66 -5.20
N ALA A 14 4.67 11.39 -5.87
CA ALA A 14 4.37 12.78 -5.52
C ALA A 14 3.72 12.92 -4.13
N SER A 15 2.87 11.96 -3.73
CA SER A 15 2.33 11.93 -2.36
C SER A 15 3.36 11.55 -1.29
N GLY A 16 4.50 11.00 -1.70
CA GLY A 16 5.53 10.47 -0.80
C GLY A 16 5.19 9.12 -0.17
N ALA A 17 4.09 8.48 -0.56
CA ALA A 17 3.72 7.14 -0.09
C ALA A 17 4.74 6.08 -0.52
N ILE A 18 5.28 6.22 -1.72
CA ILE A 18 6.41 5.46 -2.25
C ILE A 18 7.62 6.39 -2.35
N LYS A 19 8.79 5.90 -1.92
CA LYS A 19 10.06 6.60 -2.10
C LYS A 19 11.02 5.78 -2.93
N LYS A 20 11.88 6.48 -3.68
CA LYS A 20 13.03 5.88 -4.36
C LYS A 20 14.11 5.58 -3.32
N GLU A 21 13.97 4.44 -2.69
CA GLU A 21 14.84 3.92 -1.64
C GLU A 21 15.11 2.46 -1.97
N SER A 22 16.38 2.05 -2.01
CA SER A 22 16.73 0.67 -2.34
C SER A 22 16.62 -0.21 -1.09
N GLY A 23 15.91 -1.33 -1.21
CA GLY A 23 15.65 -2.23 -0.09
C GLY A 23 15.36 -3.66 -0.54
N ILE A 24 15.26 -4.57 0.42
CA ILE A 24 14.77 -5.94 0.19
C ILE A 24 13.34 -6.00 0.66
N CYS A 25 12.42 -6.36 -0.24
CA CYS A 25 11.00 -6.48 0.11
C CYS A 25 10.78 -7.65 1.07
N ALA A 26 10.17 -7.40 2.23
CA ALA A 26 9.79 -8.43 3.20
C ALA A 26 8.74 -9.42 2.64
N CYS A 27 7.95 -8.99 1.64
CA CYS A 27 6.97 -9.83 0.99
C CYS A 27 7.62 -10.86 0.05
N CYS A 28 8.26 -10.39 -1.02
CA CYS A 28 8.79 -11.27 -2.08
C CYS A 28 10.27 -11.60 -1.97
N GLY A 29 11.01 -11.01 -1.02
CA GLY A 29 12.45 -11.21 -0.84
C GLY A 29 13.33 -10.62 -1.94
N LYS A 30 12.75 -9.90 -2.91
CA LYS A 30 13.49 -9.29 -4.03
C LYS A 30 14.02 -7.91 -3.65
N HIS A 31 15.14 -7.55 -4.26
CA HIS A 31 15.63 -6.17 -4.23
C HIS A 31 14.71 -5.26 -5.05
N ALA A 32 14.42 -4.07 -4.52
CA ALA A 32 13.60 -3.05 -5.16
C ALA A 32 14.21 -1.68 -4.92
N ASP A 33 14.20 -0.81 -5.93
CA ASP A 33 14.67 0.59 -5.84
C ASP A 33 13.58 1.56 -5.34
N TYR A 34 12.42 1.02 -5.03
CA TYR A 34 11.27 1.76 -4.53
C TYR A 34 10.65 1.00 -3.37
N MET A 35 10.37 1.72 -2.29
CA MET A 35 9.77 1.17 -1.08
C MET A 35 8.57 2.01 -0.65
N TYR A 36 7.55 1.32 -0.14
CA TYR A 36 6.40 1.95 0.49
C TYR A 36 6.75 2.37 1.92
N VAL A 37 6.49 3.64 2.24
CA VAL A 37 6.94 4.28 3.50
C VAL A 37 5.83 4.99 4.28
N ALA A 38 4.61 4.99 3.75
CA ALA A 38 3.44 5.47 4.47
C ALA A 38 2.94 4.42 5.49
N SER A 39 2.00 4.84 6.33
CA SER A 39 1.39 3.99 7.35
C SER A 39 0.45 2.99 6.70
N ALA A 40 0.47 1.77 7.22
CA ALA A 40 -0.48 0.72 6.88
C ALA A 40 -0.89 0.00 8.16
N TYR A 41 -2.11 -0.52 8.20
CA TYR A 41 -2.63 -1.29 9.32
C TYR A 41 -2.15 -2.74 9.18
N SER A 42 -1.33 -3.20 10.12
CA SER A 42 -0.88 -4.59 10.20
C SER A 42 -0.36 -4.88 11.61
N SER A 43 -0.38 -6.15 12.01
CA SER A 43 0.32 -6.61 13.22
C SER A 43 1.85 -6.62 13.06
N HIS A 44 2.34 -6.45 11.83
CA HIS A 44 3.77 -6.41 11.50
C HIS A 44 4.25 -4.97 11.27
N ASP A 45 5.46 -4.66 11.74
CA ASP A 45 6.15 -3.43 11.35
C ASP A 45 6.65 -3.56 9.90
N LEU A 46 5.87 -3.04 8.94
CA LEU A 46 6.11 -3.16 7.49
C LEU A 46 6.55 -1.85 6.82
N ARG A 47 6.66 -0.76 7.58
CA ARG A 47 7.01 0.55 7.03
C ARG A 47 8.41 0.52 6.42
N GLY A 48 8.53 0.94 5.16
CA GLY A 48 9.80 0.90 4.42
C GLY A 48 10.25 -0.51 4.02
N LYS A 49 9.40 -1.54 4.17
CA LYS A 49 9.77 -2.95 3.92
C LYS A 49 8.99 -3.61 2.80
N LEU A 50 7.98 -2.95 2.24
CA LEU A 50 7.18 -3.46 1.13
C LEU A 50 7.54 -2.75 -0.18
N CYS A 51 7.70 -3.53 -1.25
CA CYS A 51 7.86 -2.94 -2.58
C CYS A 51 6.49 -2.65 -3.21
N PRO A 52 6.40 -1.65 -4.11
CA PRO A 52 5.14 -1.26 -4.77
C PRO A 52 4.46 -2.40 -5.54
N TRP A 53 5.23 -3.33 -6.10
CA TRP A 53 4.69 -4.43 -6.89
C TRP A 53 3.91 -5.44 -6.04
N CYS A 54 4.39 -5.75 -4.83
CA CYS A 54 3.67 -6.64 -3.91
C CYS A 54 2.40 -6.00 -3.33
N ILE A 55 2.33 -4.67 -3.34
CA ILE A 55 1.08 -3.95 -3.01
C ILE A 55 0.13 -4.10 -4.19
N ALA A 56 0.58 -3.75 -5.40
CA ALA A 56 -0.26 -3.76 -6.59
C ALA A 56 -0.86 -5.13 -6.93
N ASP A 57 -0.12 -6.22 -6.71
CA ASP A 57 -0.59 -7.57 -7.00
C ASP A 57 -1.35 -8.24 -5.84
N GLY A 58 -1.43 -7.60 -4.67
CA GLY A 58 -2.12 -8.11 -3.48
C GLY A 58 -1.26 -9.02 -2.59
N SER A 59 -0.07 -9.43 -3.01
CA SER A 59 0.77 -10.37 -2.25
C SER A 59 1.12 -9.87 -0.85
N ALA A 60 1.27 -8.56 -0.69
CA ALA A 60 1.55 -7.97 0.62
C ALA A 60 0.39 -8.20 1.59
N HIS A 61 -0.85 -7.95 1.14
CA HIS A 61 -2.06 -8.22 1.90
C HIS A 61 -2.18 -9.72 2.22
N ASP A 62 -2.10 -10.58 1.21
CA ASP A 62 -2.22 -12.03 1.37
C ASP A 62 -1.24 -12.62 2.40
N LYS A 63 -0.04 -12.05 2.49
CA LYS A 63 1.02 -12.54 3.36
C LYS A 63 0.96 -11.98 4.78
N PHE A 64 0.62 -10.72 4.94
CA PHE A 64 0.75 -9.99 6.20
C PHE A 64 -0.56 -9.45 6.78
N ASP A 65 -1.67 -9.71 6.10
CA ASP A 65 -2.99 -9.16 6.43
C ASP A 65 -2.89 -7.64 6.61
N VAL A 66 -2.16 -7.00 5.69
CA VAL A 66 -1.92 -5.54 5.72
C VAL A 66 -2.99 -4.83 4.92
N GLU A 67 -3.51 -3.76 5.50
CA GLU A 67 -4.48 -2.86 4.88
C GLU A 67 -3.91 -1.45 4.79
N PHE A 68 -4.11 -0.80 3.65
CA PHE A 68 -3.53 0.49 3.32
C PHE A 68 -4.51 1.66 3.50
N SER A 69 -5.79 1.36 3.71
CA SER A 69 -6.87 2.31 3.94
C SER A 69 -7.99 1.67 4.73
N ASP A 70 -8.89 2.47 5.31
CA ASP A 70 -10.04 1.98 6.08
C ASP A 70 -11.19 1.58 5.14
N SER A 71 -11.72 0.37 5.33
CA SER A 71 -12.84 -0.19 4.57
C SER A 71 -14.21 0.30 5.06
N VAL A 72 -14.33 0.71 6.33
CA VAL A 72 -15.61 1.11 6.96
C VAL A 72 -16.28 2.27 6.22
N PRO A 73 -15.64 3.43 6.01
CA PRO A 73 -16.30 4.55 5.33
C PRO A 73 -16.70 4.23 3.89
N LEU A 74 -15.94 3.38 3.20
CA LEU A 74 -16.25 2.98 1.83
C LEU A 74 -17.46 2.04 1.79
N SER A 75 -17.56 1.14 2.76
CA SER A 75 -18.67 0.21 2.89
C SER A 75 -19.97 0.94 3.24
N ASP A 76 -19.92 1.90 4.16
CA ASP A 76 -21.06 2.72 4.57
C ASP A 76 -21.60 3.58 3.42
N ASP A 77 -20.72 4.05 2.53
CA ASP A 77 -21.09 4.78 1.31
C ASP A 77 -21.62 3.87 0.18
N GLY A 78 -21.72 2.55 0.41
CA GLY A 78 -22.27 1.60 -0.55
C GLY A 78 -21.36 1.33 -1.75
N ILE A 79 -20.05 1.53 -1.61
CA ILE A 79 -19.07 1.22 -2.66
C ILE A 79 -19.04 -0.30 -2.89
N PRO A 80 -18.99 -0.77 -4.15
CA PRO A 80 -18.88 -2.19 -4.45
C PRO A 80 -17.66 -2.86 -3.78
N GLU A 81 -17.86 -4.04 -3.21
CA GLU A 81 -16.82 -4.79 -2.46
C GLU A 81 -15.50 -4.94 -3.22
N HIS A 82 -15.56 -5.32 -4.51
CA HIS A 82 -14.35 -5.45 -5.34
C HIS A 82 -13.53 -4.16 -5.49
N ILE A 83 -14.17 -2.98 -5.37
CA ILE A 83 -13.48 -1.68 -5.36
C ILE A 83 -12.84 -1.46 -4.00
N ILE A 84 -13.56 -1.75 -2.92
CA ILE A 84 -13.04 -1.67 -1.55
C ILE A 84 -11.79 -2.53 -1.41
N GLU A 85 -11.83 -3.79 -1.87
CA GLU A 85 -10.67 -4.69 -1.89
C GLU A 85 -9.49 -4.10 -2.68
N GLU A 86 -9.72 -3.50 -3.86
CA GLU A 86 -8.66 -2.85 -4.64
C GLU A 86 -8.05 -1.65 -3.90
N VAL A 87 -8.86 -0.83 -3.25
CA VAL A 87 -8.42 0.36 -2.50
C VAL A 87 -7.68 -0.04 -1.22
N VAL A 88 -8.25 -0.96 -0.45
CA VAL A 88 -7.76 -1.31 0.89
C VAL A 88 -6.53 -2.22 0.81
N GLN A 89 -6.50 -3.17 -0.13
CA GLN A 89 -5.49 -4.24 -0.14
C GLN A 89 -4.41 -4.01 -1.21
N ARG A 90 -4.73 -3.28 -2.29
CA ARG A 90 -3.88 -3.19 -3.49
C ARG A 90 -3.49 -1.77 -3.89
N THR A 91 -3.94 -0.77 -3.13
CA THR A 91 -3.59 0.64 -3.37
C THR A 91 -2.77 1.17 -2.19
N PRO A 92 -1.57 1.73 -2.41
CA PRO A 92 -0.78 2.33 -1.35
C PRO A 92 -1.57 3.41 -0.61
N GLY A 93 -1.47 3.42 0.71
CA GLY A 93 -2.08 4.46 1.54
C GLY A 93 -1.38 5.80 1.36
N PHE A 94 -2.06 6.88 1.71
CA PHE A 94 -1.51 8.24 1.65
C PHE A 94 -0.90 8.64 2.99
N ILE A 95 0.12 9.50 2.96
CA ILE A 95 0.58 10.18 4.17
C ILE A 95 -0.45 11.26 4.51
N SER A 96 -1.24 11.05 5.56
CA SER A 96 -2.17 12.06 6.08
C SER A 96 -1.72 12.58 7.44
N TRP A 97 -2.01 13.85 7.73
CA TRP A 97 -1.67 14.49 9.01
C TRP A 97 -2.47 13.93 10.20
N GLN A 98 -3.56 13.20 9.93
CA GLN A 98 -4.48 12.62 10.91
C GLN A 98 -4.26 11.11 11.11
N GLN A 99 -3.18 10.52 10.61
CA GLN A 99 -2.91 9.12 10.90
C GLN A 99 -2.60 8.96 12.40
N GLU A 100 -3.29 8.03 13.07
CA GLU A 100 -2.99 7.63 14.45
C GLU A 100 -1.51 7.22 14.56
N VAL A 101 -0.85 7.71 15.61
CA VAL A 101 0.60 7.55 15.86
C VAL A 101 0.86 6.32 16.73
#